data_AF-A0A1B7WJX6-F1
#
_entry.id   AF-A0A1B7WJX6-F1
#
_cell.length_a   1.000
_cell.length_b   1.000
_cell.length_c   1.000
_cell.angle_alpha   90.00
_cell.angle_beta   90.00
_cell.angle_gamma   90.00
#
_symmetry.space_group_name_H-M   'P 1'
#
loop_
_entity.id
_entity.type
_entity.pdbx_description
1 polymer ?
#
loop_
_entity_poly.entity_id
_entity_poly.type
_entity_poly.pdbx_seq_one_letter_code
_entity_poly.pdbx_strand_id
1 'polypeptide(L)'
;MNSKQWLLGLLVASLVLWLMFLGNLPLRDWDEGTYAIVAREIYRTGNWVYPTIQGDPFLLKPPLMQWLIAICYHAGGIQEFTTRFPGAFLTALGVPLLYLIGRLIFAETLPALFSALVYLTLLPVVRHGRLAMLDGMTISFFLLLLFCVLKARHDRKYAVGIGFCLGLITLTKGMLVVVLAGIAGLFIILNKQLAIFKNPFLWIGMFLGNFPAIAWYFAQWQHYGNIFLEVHFQSQAFDRLGKAVEGNTGPIWYYLLEVIKYGFPWLLFCPGGLYLSW
;
A
#
# COMPACT_ATOMS: atom_id res chain seq x y z
N MET A 1 -0.74 -1.37 -30.90
CA MET A 1 -0.90 -0.24 -29.96
C MET A 1 0.45 0.17 -29.40
N ASN A 2 0.70 1.48 -29.29
CA ASN A 2 1.91 2.02 -28.68
C ASN A 2 1.88 1.77 -27.15
N SER A 3 3.04 1.63 -26.50
CA SER A 3 3.14 1.42 -25.04
C SER A 3 2.39 2.50 -24.23
N LYS A 4 2.38 3.74 -24.72
CA LYS A 4 1.61 4.85 -24.13
C LYS A 4 0.09 4.62 -24.17
N GLN A 5 -0.41 4.04 -25.25
CA GLN A 5 -1.85 3.73 -25.39
C GLN A 5 -2.26 2.63 -24.43
N TRP A 6 -1.43 1.59 -24.26
CA TRP A 6 -1.67 0.55 -23.26
C TRP A 6 -1.66 1.11 -21.84
N LEU A 7 -0.67 1.94 -21.51
CA LEU A 7 -0.59 2.58 -20.20
C LEU A 7 -1.84 3.41 -19.90
N LEU A 8 -2.26 4.26 -20.84
CA LEU A 8 -3.46 5.09 -20.69
C LEU A 8 -4.73 4.22 -20.59
N GLY A 9 -4.86 3.21 -21.46
CA GLY A 9 -5.99 2.28 -21.43
C GLY A 9 -6.10 1.54 -20.10
N LEU A 10 -4.99 1.05 -19.56
CA LEU A 10 -4.94 0.38 -18.26
C LEU A 10 -5.29 1.33 -17.11
N LEU A 11 -4.78 2.56 -17.13
CA LEU A 11 -5.11 3.58 -16.13
C LEU A 11 -6.61 3.93 -16.16
N VAL A 12 -7.17 4.18 -17.34
CA VAL A 12 -8.60 4.47 -17.49
C VAL A 12 -9.44 3.28 -17.04
N ALA A 13 -9.07 2.05 -17.47
CA ALA A 13 -9.78 0.84 -17.08
C ALA A 13 -9.76 0.62 -15.56
N SER A 14 -8.60 0.78 -14.90
CA SER A 14 -8.50 0.61 -13.45
C SER A 14 -9.30 1.65 -12.68
N LEU A 15 -9.22 2.92 -13.07
CA LEU A 15 -9.99 4.00 -12.45
C LEU A 15 -11.49 3.78 -12.62
N VAL A 16 -11.97 3.43 -13.81
CA VAL A 16 -13.39 3.17 -14.06
C VAL A 16 -13.86 1.98 -13.22
N LEU A 17 -13.17 0.84 -13.32
CA LEU A 17 -13.61 -0.40 -12.65
C LEU A 17 -13.53 -0.31 -11.13
N TRP A 18 -12.57 0.44 -10.58
CA TRP A 18 -12.34 0.46 -9.12
C TRP A 18 -12.99 1.65 -8.43
N LEU A 19 -13.41 2.69 -9.16
CA LEU A 19 -14.16 3.82 -8.60
C LEU A 19 -15.66 3.75 -8.89
N MET A 20 -16.11 2.93 -9.85
CA MET A 20 -17.55 2.77 -10.12
C MET A 20 -18.29 2.26 -8.88
N PHE A 21 -19.46 2.87 -8.59
CA PHE A 21 -20.36 2.47 -7.50
C PHE A 21 -19.72 2.37 -6.12
N LEU A 22 -18.71 3.18 -5.81
CA LEU A 22 -17.97 3.05 -4.55
C LEU A 22 -18.82 3.32 -3.30
N GLY A 23 -19.84 4.18 -3.43
CA GLY A 23 -20.77 4.53 -2.34
C GLY A 23 -22.12 3.82 -2.37
N ASN A 24 -22.30 2.76 -3.17
CA ASN A 24 -23.62 2.12 -3.32
C ASN A 24 -24.03 1.21 -2.15
N LEU A 25 -23.09 0.90 -1.26
CA LEU A 25 -23.27 -0.01 -0.14
C LEU A 25 -22.71 0.63 1.13
N PRO A 26 -23.31 0.37 2.31
CA PRO A 26 -22.76 0.79 3.60
C PRO A 26 -21.32 0.29 3.81
N LEU A 27 -20.60 0.90 4.75
CA LEU A 27 -19.31 0.39 5.23
C LEU A 27 -19.53 -0.98 5.88
N ARG A 28 -18.79 -2.00 5.41
CA ARG A 28 -19.06 -3.41 5.77
C ARG A 28 -18.05 -3.97 6.75
N ASP A 29 -16.78 -3.64 6.55
CA ASP A 29 -15.69 -4.22 7.31
C ASP A 29 -15.37 -3.37 8.54
N TRP A 30 -14.89 -4.03 9.60
CA TRP A 30 -14.49 -3.36 10.83
C TRP A 30 -13.45 -2.27 10.54
N ASP A 31 -12.42 -2.58 9.76
CA ASP A 31 -11.40 -1.61 9.36
C ASP A 31 -11.99 -0.37 8.67
N GLU A 32 -12.95 -0.55 7.74
CA GLU A 32 -13.59 0.58 7.06
C GLU A 32 -14.30 1.50 8.05
N GLY A 33 -15.09 0.93 8.96
CA GLY A 33 -15.82 1.68 9.98
C GLY A 33 -14.87 2.44 10.92
N THR A 34 -13.82 1.78 11.40
CA THR A 34 -12.79 2.38 12.26
C THR A 34 -12.14 3.59 11.59
N TYR A 35 -11.63 3.42 10.37
CA TYR A 35 -10.93 4.51 9.68
C TYR A 35 -11.87 5.63 9.26
N ALA A 36 -13.13 5.32 8.93
CA ALA A 36 -14.14 6.32 8.66
C ALA A 36 -14.47 7.18 9.90
N ILE A 37 -14.59 6.56 11.08
CA ILE A 37 -14.84 7.28 12.34
C ILE A 37 -13.65 8.18 12.69
N VAL A 38 -12.42 7.65 12.64
CA VAL A 38 -11.20 8.42 12.91
C VAL A 38 -11.10 9.62 11.96
N ALA A 39 -11.26 9.39 10.65
CA ALA A 39 -11.22 10.47 9.67
C ALA A 39 -12.33 11.51 9.87
N ARG A 40 -13.52 11.08 10.30
CA ARG A 40 -14.63 11.98 10.65
C ARG A 40 -14.30 12.85 11.85
N GLU A 41 -13.61 12.31 12.85
CA GLU A 41 -13.16 13.08 14.01
C GLU A 41 -12.07 14.07 13.65
N ILE A 42 -11.10 13.68 12.81
CA ILE A 42 -10.11 14.60 12.25
C ILE A 42 -10.81 15.76 11.51
N TYR A 43 -11.76 15.44 10.63
CA TYR A 43 -12.54 16.43 9.89
C TYR A 43 -13.33 17.40 10.80
N ARG A 44 -13.94 16.90 11.88
CA ARG A 44 -14.76 17.73 12.79
C ARG A 44 -13.94 18.57 13.76
N THR A 45 -12.84 18.03 14.27
CA THR A 45 -12.03 18.67 15.33
C THR A 45 -10.89 19.50 14.77
N GLY A 46 -10.45 19.22 13.53
CA GLY A 46 -9.22 19.77 12.98
C GLY A 46 -7.95 19.18 13.60
N ASN A 47 -8.06 18.14 14.43
CA ASN A 47 -6.91 17.50 15.06
C ASN A 47 -6.29 16.44 14.13
N TRP A 48 -5.38 16.90 13.26
CA TRP A 48 -4.68 16.03 12.31
C TRP A 48 -3.55 15.21 12.96
N VAL A 49 -2.95 15.73 14.02
CA VAL A 49 -1.74 15.13 14.61
C VAL A 49 -2.11 14.00 15.56
N TYR A 50 -3.12 14.20 16.41
CA TYR A 50 -3.51 13.26 17.48
C TYR A 50 -4.90 12.69 17.20
N PRO A 51 -5.00 11.70 16.30
CA PRO A 51 -6.30 11.14 15.90
C PRO A 51 -6.99 10.46 17.08
N THR A 52 -8.30 10.59 17.13
CA THR A 52 -9.16 9.93 18.11
C THR A 52 -10.16 9.00 17.43
N ILE A 53 -10.66 8.03 18.19
CA ILE A 53 -11.82 7.22 17.84
C ILE A 53 -12.80 7.23 19.01
N GLN A 54 -13.99 7.77 18.79
CA GLN A 54 -15.02 7.97 19.81
C GLN A 54 -14.53 8.79 21.01
N GLY A 55 -13.60 9.72 20.77
CA GLY A 55 -12.99 10.56 21.80
C GLY A 55 -11.75 9.96 22.48
N ASP A 56 -11.47 8.67 22.31
CA ASP A 56 -10.27 8.02 22.84
C ASP A 56 -9.10 8.10 21.84
N PRO A 57 -7.83 8.13 22.30
CA PRO A 57 -6.66 8.13 21.42
C PRO A 57 -6.61 6.93 20.47
N PHE A 58 -6.51 7.20 19.15
CA PHE A 58 -6.32 6.15 18.16
C PHE A 58 -4.82 5.91 17.91
N LEU A 59 -4.26 4.91 18.62
CA LEU A 59 -2.82 4.63 18.62
C LEU A 59 -2.41 3.43 17.76
N LEU A 60 -3.35 2.78 17.07
CA LEU A 60 -3.12 1.47 16.44
C LEU A 60 -2.34 1.52 15.14
N LYS A 61 -2.57 2.56 14.32
CA LYS A 61 -2.01 2.69 12.96
C LYS A 61 -1.64 4.15 12.67
N PRO A 62 -0.61 4.38 11.84
CA PRO A 62 -0.29 5.73 11.39
C PRO A 62 -1.41 6.30 10.48
N PRO A 63 -1.52 7.63 10.37
CA PRO A 63 -2.78 8.27 10.01
C PRO A 63 -2.97 8.57 8.52
N LEU A 64 -2.10 8.10 7.61
CA LEU A 64 -2.12 8.57 6.21
C LEU A 64 -3.46 8.32 5.51
N MET A 65 -4.04 7.13 5.68
CA MET A 65 -5.34 6.82 5.09
C MET A 65 -6.43 7.73 5.67
N GLN A 66 -6.44 7.92 6.99
CA GLN A 66 -7.42 8.75 7.69
C GLN A 66 -7.28 10.23 7.30
N TRP A 67 -6.05 10.72 7.08
CA TRP A 67 -5.78 12.05 6.54
C TRP A 67 -6.36 12.19 5.13
N LEU A 68 -6.09 11.24 4.24
CA LEU A 68 -6.61 11.29 2.87
C LEU A 68 -8.14 11.23 2.84
N ILE A 69 -8.76 10.41 3.70
CA ILE A 69 -10.22 10.37 3.85
C ILE A 69 -10.75 11.72 4.36
N ALA A 70 -10.14 12.29 5.41
CA ALA A 70 -10.58 13.57 5.98
C ALA A 70 -10.46 14.72 4.96
N ILE A 71 -9.41 14.73 4.13
CA ILE A 71 -9.28 15.65 2.99
C ILE A 71 -10.44 15.46 2.00
N CYS A 72 -10.80 14.21 1.67
CA CYS A 72 -11.95 13.94 0.80
C CYS A 72 -13.27 14.38 1.44
N TYR A 73 -13.42 14.27 2.76
CA TYR A 73 -14.58 14.79 3.48
C TYR A 73 -14.71 16.32 3.39
N HIS A 74 -13.60 17.05 3.39
CA HIS A 74 -13.63 18.51 3.14
C HIS A 74 -14.11 18.86 1.73
N ALA A 75 -13.82 18.02 0.73
CA ALA A 75 -14.21 18.28 -0.66
C ALA A 75 -15.62 17.81 -1.00
N GLY A 76 -16.06 16.67 -0.46
CA GLY A 76 -17.28 15.97 -0.88
C GLY A 76 -18.24 15.58 0.24
N GLY A 77 -18.01 16.03 1.48
CA GLY A 77 -18.80 15.66 2.65
C GLY A 77 -18.50 14.25 3.17
N ILE A 78 -19.14 13.88 4.28
CA ILE A 78 -18.98 12.55 4.89
C ILE A 78 -19.95 11.57 4.24
N GLN A 79 -19.43 10.71 3.36
CA GLN A 79 -20.20 9.67 2.68
C GLN A 79 -19.30 8.47 2.29
N GLU A 80 -19.91 7.32 2.02
CA GLU A 80 -19.21 6.06 1.71
C GLU A 80 -18.27 6.20 0.51
N PHE A 81 -18.69 6.95 -0.52
CA PHE A 81 -17.85 7.23 -1.68
C PHE A 81 -16.57 7.96 -1.26
N THR A 82 -16.67 9.05 -0.51
CA THR A 82 -15.50 9.85 -0.07
C THR A 82 -14.60 9.10 0.90
N THR A 83 -15.16 8.17 1.68
CA THR A 83 -14.39 7.29 2.58
C THR A 83 -13.53 6.30 1.80
N ARG A 84 -14.07 5.70 0.74
CA ARG A 84 -13.37 4.67 -0.05
C ARG A 84 -12.51 5.26 -1.16
N PHE A 85 -12.84 6.45 -1.66
CA PHE A 85 -12.19 7.08 -2.81
C PHE A 85 -10.66 7.13 -2.73
N PRO A 86 -10.02 7.63 -1.65
CA PRO A 86 -8.57 7.75 -1.64
C PRO A 86 -7.85 6.39 -1.73
N GLY A 87 -8.33 5.38 -1.01
CA GLY A 87 -7.78 4.02 -1.05
C GLY A 87 -7.98 3.38 -2.42
N ALA A 88 -9.19 3.45 -2.97
CA ALA A 88 -9.52 2.90 -4.28
C ALA A 88 -8.72 3.57 -5.41
N PHE A 89 -8.59 4.89 -5.37
CA PHE A 89 -7.80 5.65 -6.33
C PHE A 89 -6.33 5.25 -6.29
N LEU A 90 -5.70 5.26 -5.11
CA LEU A 90 -4.29 4.90 -4.96
C LEU A 90 -4.04 3.45 -5.34
N THR A 91 -4.96 2.54 -5.00
CA THR A 91 -4.86 1.14 -5.39
C THR A 91 -4.94 1.00 -6.91
N ALA A 92 -5.85 1.73 -7.58
CA ALA A 92 -6.01 1.67 -9.03
C ALA A 92 -4.75 2.10 -9.81
N LEU A 93 -3.90 2.93 -9.21
CA LEU A 93 -2.58 3.29 -9.77
C LEU A 93 -1.59 2.11 -9.76
N GLY A 94 -1.81 1.08 -8.95
CA GLY A 94 -1.01 -0.15 -8.96
C GLY A 94 -1.06 -0.89 -10.29
N VAL A 95 -2.18 -0.83 -11.03
CA VAL A 95 -2.35 -1.50 -12.34
C VAL A 95 -1.36 -0.96 -13.39
N PRO A 96 -1.34 0.35 -13.72
CA PRO A 96 -0.36 0.88 -14.66
C PRO A 96 1.08 0.78 -14.14
N LEU A 97 1.31 0.85 -12.82
CA LEU A 97 2.63 0.64 -12.24
C LEU A 97 3.15 -0.77 -12.50
N LEU A 98 2.32 -1.80 -12.35
CA LEU A 98 2.70 -3.18 -12.64
C LEU A 98 3.01 -3.39 -14.12
N TYR A 99 2.24 -2.76 -15.03
CA TYR A 99 2.58 -2.75 -16.46
C TYR A 99 3.95 -2.11 -16.70
N LEU A 100 4.24 -0.95 -16.09
CA LEU A 100 5.53 -0.28 -16.24
C LEU A 100 6.70 -1.12 -15.70
N ILE A 101 6.51 -1.80 -14.57
CA ILE A 101 7.48 -2.76 -14.04
C ILE A 101 7.69 -3.90 -15.04
N GLY A 102 6.62 -4.50 -15.55
CA GLY A 102 6.68 -5.54 -16.57
C GLY A 102 7.45 -5.09 -17.81
N ARG A 103 7.27 -3.84 -18.25
CA ARG A 103 8.02 -3.25 -19.37
C ARG A 103 9.51 -3.02 -19.10
N LEU A 104 9.95 -3.04 -17.84
CA LEU A 104 11.36 -2.97 -17.46
C LEU A 104 12.00 -4.35 -17.33
N ILE A 105 11.19 -5.39 -17.11
CA ILE A 105 11.65 -6.77 -16.89
C ILE A 105 11.63 -7.56 -18.19
N PHE A 106 10.52 -7.49 -18.93
CA PHE A 106 10.30 -8.27 -20.15
C PHE A 106 10.63 -7.46 -21.40
N ALA A 107 11.27 -8.11 -22.38
CA ALA A 107 11.49 -7.52 -23.70
C ALA A 107 10.15 -7.30 -24.43
N GLU A 108 9.25 -8.28 -24.33
CA GLU A 108 7.96 -8.27 -24.98
C GLU A 108 6.90 -7.48 -24.21
N THR A 109 5.95 -6.90 -24.94
CA THR A 109 4.86 -6.11 -24.35
C THR A 109 3.78 -6.97 -23.70
N LEU A 110 3.53 -8.15 -24.27
CA LEU A 110 2.40 -9.01 -23.88
C LEU A 110 2.48 -9.50 -22.44
N PRO A 111 3.63 -10.00 -21.91
CA PRO A 111 3.72 -10.42 -20.52
C PRO A 111 3.38 -9.28 -19.56
N ALA A 112 3.91 -8.08 -19.81
CA ALA A 112 3.63 -6.90 -18.99
C ALA A 112 2.14 -6.52 -19.00
N LEU A 113 1.49 -6.59 -20.17
CA LEU A 113 0.06 -6.33 -20.32
C LEU A 113 -0.77 -7.37 -19.57
N PHE A 114 -0.47 -8.66 -19.73
CA PHE A 114 -1.21 -9.72 -19.04
C PHE A 114 -1.02 -9.68 -17.53
N SER A 115 0.19 -9.40 -17.02
CA SER A 115 0.40 -9.21 -15.57
C SER A 115 -0.47 -8.08 -15.01
N ALA A 116 -0.57 -6.95 -15.73
CA ALA A 116 -1.42 -5.84 -15.31
C ALA A 116 -2.92 -6.17 -15.38
N LEU A 117 -3.37 -6.92 -16.40
CA LEU A 117 -4.76 -7.37 -16.52
C LEU A 117 -5.14 -8.40 -15.44
N VAL A 118 -4.23 -9.31 -15.10
CA VAL A 118 -4.38 -10.23 -13.96
C VAL A 118 -4.54 -9.42 -12.68
N TYR A 119 -3.64 -8.47 -12.41
CA TYR A 119 -3.72 -7.62 -11.22
C TYR A 119 -5.00 -6.77 -11.16
N LEU A 120 -5.46 -6.24 -12.30
CA LEU A 120 -6.70 -5.48 -12.43
C LEU A 120 -7.95 -6.28 -12.02
N THR A 121 -7.91 -7.60 -12.16
CA THR A 121 -9.05 -8.50 -11.98
C THR A 121 -8.85 -9.52 -10.85
N LEU A 122 -7.71 -9.46 -10.14
CA LEU A 122 -7.38 -10.36 -9.05
C LEU A 122 -8.23 -10.02 -7.83
N LEU A 123 -9.11 -10.94 -7.44
CA LEU A 123 -10.20 -10.66 -6.49
C LEU A 123 -9.75 -10.04 -5.14
N PRO A 124 -8.67 -10.51 -4.47
CA PRO A 124 -8.17 -9.86 -3.26
C PRO A 124 -7.76 -8.40 -3.47
N VAL A 125 -7.11 -8.11 -4.59
CA VAL A 125 -6.66 -6.75 -4.93
C VAL A 125 -7.85 -5.85 -5.19
N VAL A 126 -8.83 -6.32 -5.98
CA VAL A 126 -10.05 -5.57 -6.27
C VAL A 126 -10.86 -5.34 -4.99
N ARG A 127 -11.04 -6.37 -4.17
CA ARG A 127 -11.81 -6.29 -2.92
C ARG A 127 -11.16 -5.33 -1.93
N HIS A 128 -9.92 -5.62 -1.51
CA HIS A 128 -9.24 -4.82 -0.47
C HIS A 128 -8.77 -3.45 -0.99
N GLY A 129 -8.61 -3.31 -2.30
CA GLY A 129 -8.31 -2.02 -2.93
C GLY A 129 -9.50 -1.07 -2.97
N ARG A 130 -10.73 -1.59 -3.14
CA ARG A 130 -11.95 -0.76 -3.21
C ARG A 130 -12.52 -0.38 -1.85
N LEU A 131 -12.22 -1.16 -0.82
CA LEU A 131 -12.63 -0.86 0.56
C LEU A 131 -11.72 0.22 1.15
N ALA A 132 -12.22 0.95 2.14
CA ALA A 132 -11.42 1.88 2.93
C ALA A 132 -10.45 1.12 3.86
N MET A 133 -9.48 0.41 3.27
CA MET A 133 -8.47 -0.39 3.93
C MET A 133 -7.07 0.07 3.54
N LEU A 134 -6.08 -0.31 4.34
CA LEU A 134 -4.69 0.11 4.18
C LEU A 134 -3.92 -0.73 3.13
N ASP A 135 -4.38 -1.94 2.83
CA ASP A 135 -3.66 -2.93 2.03
C ASP A 135 -3.45 -2.51 0.58
N GLY A 136 -4.50 -2.08 -0.10
CA GLY A 136 -4.45 -1.76 -1.53
C GLY A 136 -3.47 -0.64 -1.86
N MET A 137 -3.51 0.46 -1.10
CA MET A 137 -2.56 1.57 -1.27
C MET A 137 -1.13 1.17 -0.92
N THR A 138 -0.94 0.33 0.11
CA THR A 138 0.39 -0.17 0.52
C THR A 138 1.03 -1.00 -0.60
N ILE A 139 0.25 -1.87 -1.25
CA ILE A 139 0.73 -2.66 -2.40
C ILE A 139 1.14 -1.73 -3.54
N SER A 140 0.37 -0.68 -3.82
CA SER A 140 0.70 0.27 -4.90
C SER A 140 1.96 1.09 -4.61
N PHE A 141 2.18 1.50 -3.35
CA PHE A 141 3.45 2.10 -2.94
C PHE A 141 4.62 1.14 -3.05
N PHE A 142 4.41 -0.14 -2.74
CA PHE A 142 5.44 -1.16 -2.93
C PHE A 142 5.76 -1.40 -4.41
N LEU A 143 4.75 -1.42 -5.30
CA LEU A 143 4.96 -1.47 -6.74
C LEU A 143 5.72 -0.24 -7.25
N LEU A 144 5.38 0.97 -6.77
CA LEU A 144 6.14 2.17 -7.10
C LEU A 144 7.59 2.10 -6.61
N LEU A 145 7.81 1.55 -5.41
CA LEU A 145 9.15 1.29 -4.88
C LEU A 145 9.95 0.38 -5.81
N LEU A 146 9.37 -0.76 -6.23
CA LEU A 146 10.03 -1.69 -7.15
C LEU A 146 10.32 -1.04 -8.50
N PHE A 147 9.38 -0.25 -9.03
CA PHE A 147 9.59 0.53 -10.25
C PHE A 147 10.79 1.48 -10.10
N CYS A 148 10.88 2.21 -8.99
CA CYS A 148 12.00 3.11 -8.70
C CYS A 148 13.33 2.35 -8.57
N VAL A 149 13.35 1.19 -7.91
CA VAL A 149 14.54 0.32 -7.81
C VAL A 149 15.02 -0.11 -9.21
N LEU A 150 14.11 -0.56 -10.07
CA LEU A 150 14.45 -0.99 -11.43
C LEU A 150 14.93 0.18 -12.29
N LYS A 151 14.27 1.34 -12.23
CA LYS A 151 14.68 2.55 -12.96
C LYS A 151 16.01 3.11 -12.48
N ALA A 152 16.30 3.01 -11.18
CA ALA A 152 17.55 3.49 -10.59
C ALA A 152 18.81 2.85 -11.20
N ARG A 153 18.68 1.70 -11.87
CA ARG A 153 19.76 1.05 -12.62
C ARG A 153 20.25 1.88 -13.80
N HIS A 154 19.35 2.61 -14.45
CA HIS A 154 19.66 3.41 -15.63
C HIS A 154 19.73 4.91 -15.31
N ASP A 155 18.85 5.39 -14.43
CA ASP A 155 18.84 6.79 -13.99
C ASP A 155 18.84 6.86 -12.47
N ARG A 156 19.98 7.30 -11.92
CA ARG A 156 20.24 7.39 -10.48
C ARG A 156 19.23 8.26 -9.72
N LYS A 157 18.54 9.19 -10.38
CA LYS A 157 17.57 10.10 -9.74
C LYS A 157 16.35 9.35 -9.22
N TYR A 158 15.98 8.21 -9.83
CA TYR A 158 14.84 7.40 -9.38
C TYR A 158 15.06 6.78 -7.99
N ALA A 159 16.31 6.76 -7.49
CA ALA A 159 16.58 6.32 -6.13
C ALA A 159 15.90 7.20 -5.05
N VAL A 160 15.60 8.47 -5.34
CA VAL A 160 14.80 9.33 -4.43
C VAL A 160 13.43 8.71 -4.16
N GLY A 161 12.81 8.14 -5.19
CA GLY A 161 11.48 7.53 -5.08
C GLY A 161 11.44 6.33 -4.15
N ILE A 162 12.55 5.61 -3.99
CA ILE A 162 12.65 4.45 -3.07
C ILE A 162 12.37 4.91 -1.63
N GLY A 163 13.07 5.95 -1.17
CA GLY A 163 12.90 6.46 0.19
C GLY A 163 11.54 7.10 0.43
N PHE A 164 10.98 7.80 -0.58
CA PHE A 164 9.62 8.34 -0.52
C PHE A 164 8.57 7.24 -0.36
N CYS A 165 8.67 6.17 -1.14
CA CYS A 165 7.73 5.05 -1.05
C CYS A 165 7.81 4.35 0.32
N LEU A 166 9.02 4.18 0.86
CA LEU A 166 9.18 3.63 2.21
C LEU A 166 8.53 4.52 3.26
N GLY A 167 8.71 5.85 3.17
CA GLY A 167 8.02 6.79 4.06
C GLY A 167 6.50 6.70 3.98
N LEU A 168 5.94 6.59 2.77
CA LEU A 168 4.50 6.40 2.56
C LEU A 168 4.00 5.07 3.12
N ILE A 169 4.74 3.98 2.95
CA ILE A 169 4.42 2.67 3.55
C ILE A 169 4.45 2.76 5.07
N THR A 170 5.46 3.41 5.64
CA THR A 170 5.58 3.64 7.09
C THR A 170 4.37 4.40 7.61
N LEU A 171 3.98 5.49 6.94
CA LEU A 171 2.80 6.28 7.29
C LEU A 171 1.45 5.59 7.03
N THR A 172 1.44 4.42 6.37
CA THR A 172 0.23 3.64 6.13
C THR A 172 0.11 2.48 7.10
N LYS A 173 1.13 1.61 7.17
CA LYS A 173 1.12 0.35 7.94
C LYS A 173 2.25 0.23 8.96
N GLY A 174 2.94 1.33 9.29
CA GLY A 174 3.98 1.35 10.32
C GLY A 174 5.10 0.36 10.02
N MET A 175 5.32 -0.59 10.93
CA MET A 175 6.44 -1.55 10.87
C MET A 175 6.42 -2.52 9.68
N LEU A 176 5.31 -2.64 8.94
CA LEU A 176 5.30 -3.42 7.69
C LEU A 176 6.37 -2.94 6.70
N VAL A 177 6.76 -1.66 6.78
CA VAL A 177 7.88 -1.11 6.02
C VAL A 177 9.16 -1.92 6.18
N VAL A 178 9.45 -2.47 7.37
CA VAL A 178 10.69 -3.23 7.63
C VAL A 178 10.72 -4.49 6.77
N VAL A 179 9.60 -5.22 6.71
CA VAL A 179 9.47 -6.44 5.90
C VAL A 179 9.57 -6.11 4.42
N LEU A 180 8.83 -5.10 3.95
CA LEU A 180 8.84 -4.71 2.53
C LEU A 180 10.18 -4.13 2.08
N ALA A 181 10.83 -3.32 2.93
CA ALA A 181 12.19 -2.83 2.71
C ALA A 181 13.20 -3.99 2.69
N GLY A 182 13.04 -4.99 3.58
CA GLY A 182 13.85 -6.20 3.61
C GLY A 182 13.74 -7.00 2.30
N ILE A 183 12.53 -7.17 1.77
CA ILE A 183 12.31 -7.83 0.47
C ILE A 183 12.98 -7.06 -0.67
N ALA A 184 12.78 -5.74 -0.73
CA ALA A 184 13.42 -4.90 -1.75
C ALA A 184 14.95 -4.88 -1.62
N GLY A 185 15.46 -4.81 -0.39
CA GLY A 185 16.89 -4.86 -0.08
C GLY A 185 17.52 -6.20 -0.46
N LEU A 186 16.86 -7.31 -0.14
CA LEU A 186 17.28 -8.65 -0.55
C LEU A 186 17.32 -8.76 -2.08
N PHE A 187 16.30 -8.26 -2.77
CA PHE A 187 16.31 -8.19 -4.24
C PHE A 187 17.50 -7.39 -4.79
N ILE A 188 17.82 -6.24 -4.20
CA ILE A 188 18.99 -5.42 -4.60
C ILE A 188 20.30 -6.19 -4.37
N ILE A 189 20.44 -6.88 -3.24
CA ILE A 189 21.63 -7.65 -2.88
C ILE A 189 21.81 -8.84 -3.84
N LEU A 190 20.76 -9.64 -4.03
CA LEU A 190 20.80 -10.82 -4.91
C LEU A 190 21.10 -10.45 -6.37
N ASN A 191 20.60 -9.30 -6.83
CA ASN A 191 20.90 -8.78 -8.16
C ASN A 191 22.19 -7.95 -8.24
N LYS A 192 23.05 -7.99 -7.21
CA LYS A 192 24.35 -7.29 -7.13
C LYS A 192 24.28 -5.78 -7.39
N GLN A 193 23.15 -5.14 -7.07
CA GLN A 193 22.90 -3.70 -7.30
C GLN A 193 23.32 -2.81 -6.12
N LEU A 194 24.42 -3.18 -5.46
CA LEU A 194 24.88 -2.51 -4.24
C LEU A 194 25.25 -1.03 -4.46
N ALA A 195 25.48 -0.62 -5.71
CA ALA A 195 25.69 0.78 -6.08
C ALA A 195 24.51 1.70 -5.69
N ILE A 196 23.29 1.17 -5.58
CA ILE A 196 22.11 1.93 -5.14
C ILE A 196 22.32 2.46 -3.71
N PHE A 197 22.94 1.69 -2.80
CA PHE A 197 23.20 2.14 -1.43
C PHE A 197 24.25 3.25 -1.33
N LYS A 198 25.12 3.37 -2.34
CA LYS A 198 26.11 4.46 -2.44
C LYS A 198 25.54 5.72 -3.10
N ASN A 199 24.31 5.65 -3.61
CA ASN A 199 23.69 6.75 -4.33
C ASN A 199 23.16 7.82 -3.34
N PRO A 200 23.64 9.07 -3.38
CA PRO A 200 23.16 10.11 -2.47
C PRO A 200 21.67 10.40 -2.62
N PHE A 201 21.11 10.22 -3.83
CA PHE A 201 19.68 10.40 -4.08
C PHE A 201 18.81 9.43 -3.26
N LEU A 202 19.30 8.22 -2.97
CA LEU A 202 18.60 7.29 -2.08
C LEU A 202 18.43 7.90 -0.69
N TRP A 203 19.53 8.41 -0.13
CA TRP A 203 19.55 8.96 1.23
C TRP A 203 18.76 10.26 1.35
N ILE A 204 18.79 11.11 0.31
CA ILE A 204 17.91 12.28 0.21
C ILE A 204 16.45 11.84 0.22
N GLY A 205 16.09 10.82 -0.58
CA GLY A 205 14.75 10.25 -0.60
C GLY A 205 14.36 9.64 0.74
N MET A 206 15.27 8.94 1.42
CA MET A 206 15.03 8.35 2.74
C MET A 206 14.73 9.43 3.77
N PHE A 207 15.55 10.49 3.80
CA PHE A 207 15.36 11.60 4.72
C PHE A 207 14.04 12.32 4.44
N LEU A 208 13.81 12.81 3.22
CA LEU A 208 12.61 13.58 2.88
C LEU A 208 11.34 12.75 2.96
N GLY A 209 11.39 11.49 2.50
CA GLY A 209 10.25 10.58 2.49
C GLY A 209 9.81 10.14 3.88
N ASN A 210 10.76 9.80 4.75
CA ASN A 210 10.44 9.33 6.10
C ASN A 210 10.29 10.48 7.11
N PHE A 211 10.70 11.71 6.78
CA PHE A 211 10.58 12.85 7.68
C PHE A 211 9.15 13.05 8.22
N PRO A 212 8.07 13.03 7.40
CA PRO A 212 6.70 13.13 7.92
C PRO A 212 6.33 11.97 8.86
N ALA A 213 6.79 10.75 8.58
CA ALA A 213 6.56 9.59 9.43
C ALA A 213 7.25 9.76 10.79
N ILE A 214 8.54 10.11 10.77
CA ILE A 214 9.36 10.32 11.96
C ILE A 214 8.77 11.46 12.80
N ALA A 215 8.39 12.57 12.18
CA ALA A 215 7.77 13.70 12.85
C ALA A 215 6.45 13.29 13.54
N TRP A 216 5.62 12.50 12.86
CA TRP A 216 4.38 11.98 13.45
C TRP A 216 4.65 11.04 14.63
N TYR A 217 5.54 10.05 14.47
CA TYR A 217 5.93 9.14 15.55
C TYR A 217 6.50 9.88 16.76
N PHE A 218 7.34 10.88 16.52
CA PHE A 218 7.89 11.72 17.57
C PHE A 218 6.80 12.53 18.28
N ALA A 219 5.87 13.14 17.53
CA ALA A 219 4.75 13.87 18.10
C ALA A 219 3.85 12.96 18.96
N GLN A 220 3.53 11.74 18.50
CA GLN A 220 2.76 10.77 19.28
C GLN A 220 3.48 10.39 20.57
N TRP A 221 4.77 10.10 20.49
CA TRP A 221 5.56 9.73 21.65
C TRP A 221 5.67 10.87 22.67
N GLN A 222 5.87 12.11 22.22
CA GLN A 222 5.90 13.28 23.12
C GLN A 222 4.56 13.49 23.84
N HIS A 223 3.44 13.24 23.17
CA HIS A 223 2.11 13.49 23.72
C HIS A 223 1.58 12.35 24.59
N TYR A 224 1.73 11.09 24.14
CA TYR A 224 1.17 9.90 24.80
C TYR A 224 2.21 9.08 25.58
N GLY A 225 3.50 9.41 25.47
CA GLY A 225 4.58 8.76 26.20
C GLY A 225 4.68 7.26 25.89
N ASN A 226 4.92 6.48 26.94
CA ASN A 226 5.13 5.03 26.84
C ASN A 226 3.89 4.26 26.40
N ILE A 227 2.68 4.79 26.63
CA ILE A 227 1.42 4.15 26.22
C ILE A 227 1.40 3.97 24.70
N PHE A 228 1.86 4.97 23.95
CA PHE A 228 1.96 4.87 22.50
C PHE A 228 2.95 3.78 22.07
N LEU A 229 4.10 3.66 22.72
CA LEU A 229 5.10 2.65 22.37
C LEU A 229 4.57 1.23 22.63
N GLU A 230 3.92 1.02 23.78
CA GLU A 230 3.32 -0.26 24.15
C GLU A 230 2.19 -0.65 23.19
N VAL A 231 1.25 0.26 22.93
CA VAL A 231 0.12 -0.05 22.05
C VAL A 231 0.60 -0.21 20.60
N HIS A 232 1.38 0.72 20.06
CA HIS A 232 1.71 0.75 18.64
C HIS A 232 2.77 -0.28 18.23
N PHE A 233 3.79 -0.51 19.06
CA PHE A 233 4.88 -1.44 18.73
C PHE A 233 4.67 -2.79 19.39
N GLN A 234 4.41 -2.83 20.70
CA GLN A 234 4.35 -4.10 21.43
C GLN A 234 3.09 -4.90 21.04
N SER A 235 1.89 -4.35 21.29
CA SER A 235 0.65 -5.08 21.04
C SER A 235 0.34 -5.28 19.55
N GLN A 236 0.67 -4.29 18.71
CA GLN A 236 0.31 -4.28 17.29
C GLN A 236 1.36 -4.86 16.36
N ALA A 237 2.64 -4.88 16.74
CA ALA A 237 3.69 -5.44 15.87
C ALA A 237 4.31 -6.71 16.46
N PHE A 238 4.76 -6.69 17.71
CA PHE A 238 5.47 -7.83 18.30
C PHE A 238 4.51 -8.94 18.76
N ASP A 239 3.45 -8.60 19.49
CA ASP A 239 2.48 -9.61 19.97
C ASP A 239 1.71 -10.24 18.80
N ARG A 240 1.42 -9.48 17.74
CA ARG A 240 0.80 -10.02 16.51
C ARG A 240 1.68 -11.01 15.74
N LEU A 241 3.01 -10.99 15.93
CA LEU A 241 3.93 -11.96 15.32
C LEU A 241 4.03 -13.26 16.12
N GLY A 242 3.87 -13.20 17.45
CA GLY A 242 4.11 -14.32 18.36
C GLY A 242 2.86 -14.95 18.99
N LYS A 243 1.72 -14.24 19.01
CA LYS A 243 0.47 -14.70 19.65
C LYS A 243 -0.70 -14.51 18.69
N ALA A 244 -1.67 -15.42 18.77
CA ALA A 244 -2.93 -15.28 18.07
C ALA A 244 -3.67 -14.05 18.62
N VAL A 245 -3.86 -13.04 17.78
CA VAL A 245 -4.58 -11.82 18.16
C VAL A 245 -6.03 -11.94 17.71
N GLU A 246 -6.95 -11.58 18.61
CA GLU A 246 -8.41 -11.58 18.37
C GLU A 246 -9.00 -12.96 18.00
N GLY A 247 -8.38 -14.06 18.47
CA GLY A 247 -8.90 -15.42 18.23
C GLY A 247 -8.69 -15.94 16.82
N ASN A 248 -8.03 -15.17 15.95
CA ASN A 248 -7.69 -15.56 14.58
C ASN A 248 -6.49 -16.52 14.59
N THR A 249 -6.75 -17.80 14.82
CA THR A 249 -5.77 -18.88 14.60
C THR A 249 -6.02 -19.51 13.24
N GLY A 250 -4.94 -19.77 12.50
CA GLY A 250 -4.99 -20.46 11.23
C GLY A 250 -3.88 -21.50 11.16
N PRO A 251 -4.06 -22.59 10.40
CA PRO A 251 -2.97 -23.51 10.14
C PRO A 251 -1.84 -22.82 9.37
N ILE A 252 -0.62 -23.37 9.39
CA ILE A 252 0.56 -22.80 8.70
C ILE A 252 0.29 -22.60 7.19
N TRP A 253 -0.55 -23.46 6.60
CA TRP A 253 -0.97 -23.39 5.19
C TRP A 253 -2.19 -22.48 4.94
N TYR A 254 -2.66 -21.72 5.92
CA TYR A 254 -3.83 -20.84 5.79
C TYR A 254 -3.69 -19.88 4.59
N TYR A 255 -2.57 -19.15 4.52
CA TYR A 255 -2.33 -18.21 3.42
C TYR A 255 -2.17 -18.91 2.06
N LEU A 256 -1.66 -20.14 2.04
CA LEU A 256 -1.60 -20.93 0.81
C LEU A 256 -3.01 -21.25 0.30
N LEU A 257 -3.92 -21.65 1.20
CA LEU A 257 -5.33 -21.89 0.84
C LEU A 257 -6.03 -20.62 0.35
N GLU A 258 -5.80 -19.48 1.02
CA GLU A 258 -6.36 -18.19 0.62
C GLU A 258 -5.86 -17.76 -0.78
N VAL A 259 -4.56 -17.94 -1.06
CA VAL A 259 -3.99 -17.70 -2.40
C VAL A 259 -4.63 -18.63 -3.42
N ILE A 260 -4.79 -19.92 -3.14
CA ILE A 260 -5.43 -20.87 -4.06
C ILE A 260 -6.89 -20.46 -4.34
N LYS A 261 -7.63 -20.17 -3.27
CA LYS A 261 -9.06 -19.85 -3.33
C LYS A 261 -9.33 -18.56 -4.08
N TYR A 262 -8.63 -17.49 -3.75
CA TYR A 262 -8.90 -16.16 -4.30
C TYR A 262 -8.00 -15.77 -5.48
N GLY A 263 -6.96 -16.57 -5.75
CA GLY A 263 -6.12 -16.45 -6.95
C GLY A 263 -6.69 -17.14 -8.19
N PHE A 264 -7.70 -18.01 -8.04
CA PHE A 264 -8.44 -18.60 -9.16
C PHE A 264 -9.23 -17.51 -9.92
N PRO A 265 -9.29 -17.51 -11.28
CA PRO A 265 -8.78 -18.53 -12.20
C PRO A 265 -7.32 -18.34 -12.61
N TRP A 266 -6.67 -17.24 -12.24
CA TRP A 266 -5.35 -16.85 -12.75
C TRP A 266 -4.24 -17.85 -12.41
N LEU A 267 -4.38 -18.61 -11.32
CA LEU A 267 -3.44 -19.66 -10.95
C LEU A 267 -3.31 -20.79 -11.99
N LEU A 268 -4.29 -21.00 -12.87
CA LEU A 268 -4.20 -21.96 -13.96
C LEU A 268 -3.03 -21.66 -14.91
N PHE A 269 -2.67 -20.38 -15.05
CA PHE A 269 -1.59 -19.91 -15.92
C PHE A 269 -0.23 -19.88 -15.21
N CYS A 270 -0.17 -20.14 -13.90
CA CYS A 270 1.05 -20.03 -13.11
C CYS A 270 2.16 -21.00 -13.58
N PRO A 271 1.90 -22.31 -13.81
CA PRO A 271 2.95 -23.23 -14.27
C PRO A 271 3.53 -22.84 -15.65
N GLY A 272 2.67 -22.47 -16.59
CA GLY A 272 3.09 -22.04 -17.93
C GLY A 272 3.84 -20.70 -17.89
N GLY A 273 3.39 -19.76 -17.05
CA GLY A 273 4.08 -18.48 -16.84
C GLY A 273 5.48 -18.66 -16.26
N LEU A 274 5.66 -19.57 -15.29
CA LEU A 274 6.97 -19.90 -14.75
C LEU A 274 7.89 -20.52 -15.81
N TYR A 275 7.38 -21.48 -16.59
CA TYR A 275 8.14 -22.12 -17.67
C TYR A 275 8.64 -21.11 -18.72
N LEU A 276 7.80 -20.13 -19.09
CA LEU A 276 8.15 -19.11 -20.09
C LEU A 276 9.04 -17.97 -19.54
N SER A 277 9.19 -17.87 -18.22
CA SER A 277 9.96 -16.80 -17.58
C SER A 277 11.46 -17.07 -17.46
N TRP A 278 11.87 -18.33 -17.68
CA TRP A 278 13.25 -18.83 -17.63
C TRP A 278 13.69 -19.30 -19.01
#